data_AF-A0A7V8Y8H5-F1
#
_entry.id   AF-A0A7V8Y8H5-F1
#
_cell.length_a   1.000
_cell.length_b   1.000
_cell.length_c   1.000
_cell.angle_alpha   90.00
_cell.angle_beta   90.00
_cell.angle_gamma   90.00
#
_symmetry.space_group_name_H-M   'P 1'
#
loop_
_entity.id
_entity.type
_entity.pdbx_description
1 polymer ?
#
loop_
_entity_poly.entity_id
_entity_poly.type
_entity_poly.pdbx_seq_one_letter_code
_entity_poly.pdbx_strand_id
1 'polypeptide(L)' 'MTVTVRTVAVDEPFGLVASLATENGFVWMRAGDGIVGWGEAVRLDPGSGPRRFARAAQMLEETFGSMEIHDDVSDFGT' A
#
# COMPACT_ATOMS: atom_id res chain seq x y z
N MET A 1 -13.49 7.99 -10.14
CA MET A 1 -12.90 8.47 -8.87
C MET A 1 -11.43 8.16 -8.97
N THR A 2 -10.56 9.16 -9.03
CA THR A 2 -9.11 8.96 -9.18
C THR A 2 -8.51 8.77 -7.80
N VAL A 3 -7.64 7.76 -7.63
CA VAL A 3 -6.90 7.54 -6.39
C VAL A 3 -5.58 8.31 -6.48
N THR A 4 -5.34 9.19 -5.52
CA THR A 4 -4.06 9.90 -5.38
C THR A 4 -3.17 9.16 -4.40
N VAL A 5 -1.94 8.90 -4.79
CA VAL A 5 -0.89 8.29 -3.96
C VAL A 5 0.18 9.34 -3.71
N ARG A 6 0.57 9.50 -2.44
CA ARG A 6 1.62 10.43 -2.06
C ARG A 6 2.69 9.74 -1.21
N THR A 7 3.94 9.89 -1.61
CA THR A 7 5.11 9.54 -0.82
C THR A 7 5.67 10.81 -0.21
N VAL A 8 5.74 10.88 1.13
CA VAL A 8 6.29 12.02 1.87
C VAL A 8 7.32 11.54 2.88
N ALA A 9 8.32 12.38 3.16
CA ALA A 9 9.20 12.16 4.30
C ALA A 9 8.41 12.31 5.61
N VAL A 10 8.76 11.50 6.60
CA VAL A 10 8.17 11.53 7.94
C VAL A 10 9.28 11.90 8.93
N ASP A 11 8.98 12.81 9.85
CA ASP A 11 9.95 13.23 10.87
C ASP A 11 10.23 12.08 11.86
N GLU A 12 11.51 11.81 12.11
CA GLU A 12 11.93 10.81 13.10
C GLU A 12 12.09 11.42 14.51
N PRO A 13 11.72 10.68 15.58
CA PRO A 13 11.21 9.31 15.58
C PRO A 13 9.68 9.22 15.39
N PHE A 14 9.23 8.44 14.42
CA PHE A 14 7.80 8.16 14.22
C PHE A 14 7.42 6.77 14.74
N GLY A 15 6.57 6.72 15.77
CA GLY A 15 6.07 5.46 16.33
C GLY A 15 5.04 4.78 15.43
N LEU A 16 5.48 4.10 14.36
CA LEU A 16 4.61 3.50 13.33
C LEU A 16 3.51 2.61 13.92
N VAL A 17 3.86 1.65 14.79
CA VAL A 17 2.89 0.74 15.41
C VAL A 17 1.94 1.48 16.35
N ALA A 18 2.44 2.46 17.10
CA ALA A 18 1.61 3.27 18.00
C ALA A 18 0.62 4.17 17.25
N SER A 19 0.90 4.46 15.97
CA SER A 19 0.04 5.29 15.11
C SER A 19 -1.10 4.54 14.44
N LEU A 20 -1.18 3.22 14.57
CA LEU A 20 -2.18 2.40 13.88
C LEU A 20 -3.60 2.72 14.34
N ALA A 21 -4.50 2.93 13.38
CA ALA A 21 -5.93 2.91 13.63
C ALA A 21 -6.38 1.47 13.92
N THR A 22 -7.31 1.29 14.85
CA THR A 22 -7.80 -0.03 15.27
C THR A 22 -8.67 -0.71 14.21
N GLU A 23 -9.36 0.05 13.36
CA GLU A 23 -10.22 -0.47 12.29
C GLU A 23 -9.45 -0.54 10.96
N ASN A 24 -9.42 -1.70 10.32
CA ASN A 24 -8.70 -1.97 9.06
C ASN A 24 -7.18 -1.67 9.10
N GLY A 25 -6.61 -1.53 10.30
CA GLY A 25 -5.17 -1.44 10.50
C GLY A 25 -4.46 -2.73 10.09
N PHE A 26 -3.35 -2.60 9.37
CA PHE A 26 -2.50 -3.70 8.96
C PHE A 26 -1.07 -3.48 9.44
N VAL A 27 -0.42 -4.53 9.93
CA VAL A 27 1.01 -4.51 10.27
C VAL A 27 1.69 -5.75 9.73
N TRP A 28 2.83 -5.54 9.07
CA TRP A 28 3.75 -6.58 8.70
C TRP A 28 5.13 -6.25 9.29
N MET A 29 5.75 -7.20 9.98
CA MET A 29 7.07 -7.03 10.57
C MET A 29 7.93 -8.26 10.28
N ARG A 30 9.20 -8.03 9.93
CA ARG A 30 10.18 -9.08 9.72
C ARG A 30 11.58 -8.56 10.04
N ALA A 31 12.29 -9.25 10.93
CA ALA A 31 13.70 -9.00 11.24
C ALA A 31 14.06 -7.58 11.71
N GLY A 32 13.10 -6.84 12.30
CA GLY A 32 13.30 -5.46 12.76
C GLY A 32 12.69 -4.42 11.82
N ASP A 33 12.41 -4.80 10.58
CA ASP A 33 11.75 -3.96 9.59
C ASP A 33 10.24 -4.19 9.59
N GLY A 34 9.48 -3.20 9.14
CA GLY A 34 8.03 -3.35 9.05
C GLY A 34 7.33 -2.27 8.26
N ILE A 35 6.07 -2.56 7.93
CA ILE A 35 5.15 -1.68 7.23
C ILE A 35 3.85 -1.65 8.03
N VAL A 36 3.25 -0.46 8.16
CA VAL A 36 1.91 -0.26 8.71
C VAL A 36 0.98 0.29 7.64
N GLY A 37 -0.28 -0.14 7.65
CA GLY A 37 -1.35 0.40 6.84
C GLY A 37 -2.51 0.85 7.74
N TRP A 38 -3.02 2.05 7.53
CA TRP A 38 -4.09 2.63 8.36
C TRP A 38 -5.51 2.38 7.83
N GLY A 39 -5.64 1.73 6.68
CA GLY A 39 -6.93 1.45 6.05
C GLY A 39 -6.75 0.84 4.66
N GLU A 40 -7.85 0.79 3.90
CA GLU A 40 -7.93 0.21 2.56
C GLU A 40 -8.31 1.28 1.54
N ALA A 41 -7.44 1.54 0.56
CA ALA A 41 -7.75 2.45 -0.53
C ALA A 41 -8.56 1.78 -1.64
N VAL A 42 -8.21 0.54 -1.99
CA VAL A 42 -8.86 -0.27 -3.03
C VAL A 42 -8.75 -1.74 -2.65
N ARG A 43 -9.83 -2.50 -2.85
CA ARG A 43 -9.83 -3.97 -2.76
C ARG A 43 -10.06 -4.60 -4.12
N LEU A 44 -9.15 -5.49 -4.49
CA LEU A 44 -9.21 -6.26 -5.72
C LEU A 44 -9.65 -7.69 -5.39
N ASP A 45 -10.73 -8.14 -6.03
CA ASP A 45 -11.17 -9.53 -5.96
C ASP A 45 -10.92 -10.23 -7.30
N PRO A 46 -9.78 -10.94 -7.45
CA PRO A 46 -9.49 -11.69 -8.67
C PRO A 46 -10.29 -12.98 -8.78
N GLY A 47 -11.12 -13.33 -7.79
CA GLY A 47 -11.84 -14.59 -7.71
C GLY A 47 -10.95 -15.83 -7.62
N SER A 48 -11.56 -17.01 -7.60
CA SER A 48 -10.87 -18.31 -7.55
C SER A 48 -10.67 -18.94 -8.94
N GLY A 49 -9.96 -20.07 -8.99
CA GLY A 49 -9.81 -20.89 -10.20
C GLY A 49 -8.48 -20.71 -10.96
N PRO A 50 -8.37 -21.33 -12.15
CA PRO A 50 -7.22 -21.20 -13.03
C PRO A 50 -6.99 -19.74 -13.42
N ARG A 51 -5.72 -19.35 -13.59
CA ARG A 51 -5.31 -17.99 -13.97
C ARG A 51 -5.70 -16.86 -12.99
N ARG A 52 -6.16 -17.17 -11.76
CA ARG A 52 -6.48 -16.14 -10.74
C ARG A 52 -5.32 -15.17 -10.48
N PHE A 53 -4.07 -15.64 -10.53
CA PHE A 53 -2.90 -14.78 -10.36
C PHE A 53 -2.66 -13.86 -11.56
N ALA A 54 -2.88 -14.34 -12.79
CA ALA A 54 -2.78 -13.49 -13.98
C ALA A 54 -3.87 -12.40 -13.99
N ARG A 55 -5.09 -12.74 -13.54
CA ARG A 55 -6.15 -11.75 -13.32
C ARG A 55 -5.77 -10.74 -12.24
N ALA A 56 -5.25 -11.21 -11.11
CA ALA A 56 -4.79 -10.32 -10.04
C ALA A 56 -3.70 -9.36 -10.54
N ALA A 57 -2.73 -9.84 -11.33
CA ALA A 57 -1.68 -9.01 -11.91
C ALA A 57 -2.25 -7.96 -12.86
N GLN A 58 -3.15 -8.37 -13.77
CA GLN A 58 -3.84 -7.43 -14.68
C GLN A 58 -4.61 -6.36 -13.90
N MET A 59 -5.39 -6.77 -12.88
CA MET A 59 -6.16 -5.83 -12.05
C MET A 59 -5.24 -4.84 -11.33
N LEU A 60 -4.07 -5.27 -10.86
CA LEU A 60 -3.07 -4.39 -10.25
C LEU A 60 -2.51 -3.40 -11.26
N GLU A 61 -2.10 -3.85 -12.45
CA GLU A 61 -1.58 -2.99 -13.52
C GLU A 61 -2.59 -1.92 -13.92
N GLU A 62 -3.85 -2.31 -14.16
CA GLU A 62 -4.92 -1.39 -14.50
C GLU A 62 -5.20 -0.40 -13.36
N THR A 63 -5.19 -0.88 -12.11
CA THR A 63 -5.41 -0.04 -10.93
C THR A 63 -4.32 1.00 -10.79
N PHE A 64 -3.04 0.59 -10.81
CA PHE A 64 -1.90 1.51 -10.71
C PHE A 64 -1.81 2.48 -11.88
N GLY A 65 -2.11 2.02 -13.10
CA GLY A 65 -2.12 2.88 -14.29
C GLY A 65 -3.17 4.00 -14.25
N SER A 66 -4.16 3.90 -13.35
CA SER A 66 -5.18 4.93 -13.15
C SER A 66 -4.89 5.92 -12.02
N MET A 67 -3.82 5.70 -11.24
CA MET A 67 -3.52 6.52 -10.06
C MET A 67 -2.76 7.80 -10.42
N GLU A 68 -3.01 8.85 -9.65
CA GLU A 68 -2.19 10.06 -9.65
C GLU A 68 -1.09 9.92 -8.61
N ILE A 69 0.18 9.99 -9.04
CA ILE A 69 1.34 9.73 -8.18
C ILE A 69 2.08 11.04 -7.89
N HIS A 70 2.28 11.33 -6.61
CA HIS A 70 3.19 12.37 -6.13
C HIS A 70 4.27 11.72 -5.26
N ASP A 71 5.50 11.69 -5.75
CA ASP A 71 6.64 11.12 -5.03
C ASP A 71 7.63 12.21 -4.65
N ASP A 72 7.37 12.86 -3.52
CA ASP A 72 8.18 14.00 -3.04
C ASP A 72 9.53 13.52 -2.46
N VAL A 73 9.67 12.22 -2.17
CA VAL A 73 10.89 11.62 -1.61
C VAL A 73 11.86 11.20 -2.72
N SER A 74 11.34 10.58 -3.79
CA SER A 74 12.13 10.18 -4.96
C SER A 74 13.37 9.32 -4.64
N ASP A 75 13.27 8.46 -3.61
CA ASP A 75 14.30 7.50 -3.21
C ASP A 75 13.67 6.12 -2.97
N PHE A 76 14.49 5.08 -2.98
CA PHE A 76 14.05 3.74 -2.61
C PHE A 76 14.08 3.59 -1.09
N GLY A 77 13.11 2.84 -0.54
CA GLY A 77 13.19 2.42 0.86
C GLY A 77 14.42 1.55 1.10
N THR A 78 15.24 1.90 2.08
CA THR A 78 16.40 1.12 2.55
C THR A 78 16.02 0.02 3.51
#